data_AF-A0A2A9PE12-F1
#
_entry.id   AF-A0A2A9PE12-F1
#
_cell.length_a   1.000
_cell.length_b   1.000
_cell.length_c   1.000
_cell.angle_alpha   90.00
_cell.angle_beta   90.00
_cell.angle_gamma   90.00
#
_symmetry.space_group_name_H-M   'P 1'
#
loop_
_entity.id
_entity.type
_entity.pdbx_description
1 polymer ?
#
loop_
_entity_poly.entity_id
_entity_poly.type
_entity_poly.pdbx_seq_one_letter_code
_entity_poly.pdbx_strand_id
1 'polypeptide(L)'
;MSSTAVLTMTTTASSTSPPLSRTKPTPMTPPPSTTTACCPACGIGLPPIDQTQAELLVARTRIDELESQVRQLNHKASVAVDRWAAYEAELSRLRASRSTSSPIRSSQLDPATATPSPTRTSFLQSAPSRLSSLLYPRKSTPSLRVETPPPPASATTTVSSSATEDLLEALTREQMLRREAEGRLSATSKEVEELSASLFEQANGMVADERRVRARLEERVDVLEKRDLEKRRRLERLEVAMGRIEKARDLLTEK
;
A
#
# COMPACT_ATOMS: atom_id res chain seq x y z
N MET A 1 14.37 6.73 -30.20
CA MET A 1 15.34 6.98 -29.12
C MET A 1 14.72 8.01 -28.20
N SER A 2 14.06 7.57 -27.12
CA SER A 2 13.40 8.47 -26.18
C SER A 2 13.81 8.05 -24.78
N SER A 3 14.59 8.93 -24.15
CA SER A 3 15.19 8.76 -22.83
C SER A 3 14.13 8.96 -21.74
N THR A 4 13.95 7.94 -20.90
CA THR A 4 13.11 8.01 -19.70
C THR A 4 14.04 8.26 -18.51
N ALA A 5 14.08 9.50 -18.01
CA ALA A 5 14.76 9.85 -16.77
C ALA A 5 13.78 9.70 -15.60
N VAL A 6 14.06 8.75 -14.71
CA VAL A 6 13.32 8.56 -13.45
C VAL A 6 14.11 9.27 -12.35
N LEU A 7 13.61 10.40 -11.86
CA LEU A 7 14.12 11.05 -10.65
C LEU A 7 13.42 10.44 -9.42
N THR A 8 14.15 9.63 -8.67
CA THR A 8 13.78 9.20 -7.32
C THR A 8 14.29 10.22 -6.30
N MET A 9 13.38 10.84 -5.55
CA MET A 9 13.75 11.67 -4.39
C MET A 9 13.53 10.85 -3.11
N THR A 10 14.63 10.42 -2.53
CA THR A 10 14.74 9.81 -1.20
C THR A 10 14.81 10.92 -0.15
N THR A 11 13.89 10.93 0.81
CA THR A 11 14.01 11.79 2.01
C THR A 11 14.01 10.91 3.26
N THR A 12 15.20 10.68 3.78
CA THR A 12 15.48 10.04 5.07
C THR A 12 15.64 11.12 6.12
N ALA A 13 14.82 11.14 7.17
CA ALA A 13 15.02 12.01 8.32
C ALA A 13 15.46 11.17 9.52
N SER A 14 16.76 11.24 9.84
CA SER A 14 17.38 10.72 11.06
C SER A 14 17.35 11.80 12.15
N SER A 15 16.70 11.53 13.28
CA SER A 15 16.76 12.37 14.47
C SER A 15 17.91 11.90 15.38
N THR A 16 19.03 12.61 15.32
CA THR A 16 20.20 12.40 16.18
C THR A 16 20.15 13.36 17.37
N SER A 17 20.13 12.82 18.58
CA SER A 17 20.25 13.54 19.85
C SER A 17 21.73 13.73 20.22
N PRO A 18 22.18 14.91 20.70
CA PRO A 18 23.47 15.03 21.35
C PRO A 18 23.36 14.98 22.90
N PRO A 19 24.40 14.46 23.59
CA PRO A 19 24.49 14.42 25.06
C PRO A 19 25.20 15.68 25.57
N LEU A 20 24.83 16.16 26.77
CA LEU A 20 25.63 17.18 27.45
C LEU A 20 25.87 16.86 28.93
N SER A 21 27.09 17.22 29.30
CA SER A 21 27.90 16.70 30.38
C SER A 21 27.82 17.57 31.63
N ARG A 22 28.07 16.92 32.75
CA ARG A 22 28.24 17.45 34.10
C ARG A 22 29.52 18.30 34.23
N THR A 23 29.43 19.53 34.73
CA THR A 23 30.56 20.29 35.29
C THR A 23 30.18 21.02 36.60
N LYS A 24 31.22 21.25 37.41
CA LYS A 24 31.31 21.59 38.85
C LYS A 24 30.88 23.04 39.19
N PRO A 25 30.64 23.39 40.48
CA PRO A 25 30.23 24.74 40.88
C PRO A 25 31.40 25.67 41.32
N THR A 26 31.04 26.93 41.61
CA THR A 26 31.75 28.09 42.25
C THR A 26 32.65 29.02 41.40
N PRO A 27 32.83 30.33 41.74
CA PRO A 27 32.06 31.26 42.62
C PRO A 27 31.76 32.65 41.98
N MET A 28 31.11 33.52 42.78
CA MET A 28 30.49 34.83 42.47
C MET A 28 31.40 35.95 41.94
N THR A 29 30.85 36.82 41.08
CA THR A 29 31.23 38.25 40.92
C THR A 29 30.02 39.04 40.34
N PRO A 30 29.54 40.14 40.95
CA PRO A 30 28.55 41.07 40.37
C PRO A 30 29.28 42.28 39.72
N PRO A 31 28.80 42.96 38.63
CA PRO A 31 27.62 43.86 38.58
C PRO A 31 26.98 43.91 37.13
N PRO A 32 26.13 44.87 36.67
CA PRO A 32 25.49 46.02 37.30
C PRO A 32 23.93 45.96 37.31
N SER A 33 23.38 46.82 38.16
CA SER A 33 21.96 47.12 38.33
C SER A 33 21.28 47.56 37.03
N THR A 34 20.39 46.72 36.51
CA THR A 34 19.29 47.12 35.64
C THR A 34 18.00 47.09 36.45
N THR A 35 17.31 48.21 36.49
CA THR A 35 16.00 48.40 37.13
C THR A 35 14.94 47.56 36.41
N THR A 36 14.71 46.33 36.88
CA THR A 36 13.61 45.48 36.42
C THR A 36 12.30 45.99 37.00
N ALA A 37 11.41 46.51 36.16
CA ALA A 37 10.06 46.87 36.56
C ALA A 37 9.24 45.58 36.80
N CYS A 38 8.85 45.33 38.05
CA CYS A 38 8.02 44.18 38.43
C CYS A 38 6.54 44.56 38.46
N CYS A 39 5.67 43.64 38.02
CA CYS A 39 4.22 43.87 38.04
C CYS A 39 3.68 43.81 39.48
N PRO A 40 2.97 44.84 39.97
CA PRO A 40 2.57 44.95 41.38
C PRO A 40 1.51 43.94 41.84
N ALA A 41 0.92 43.15 40.94
CA ALA A 41 -0.10 42.15 41.27
C ALA A 41 0.42 40.71 41.37
N CYS A 42 1.56 40.37 40.75
CA CYS A 42 2.05 38.98 40.67
C CYS A 42 3.55 38.82 40.94
N GLY A 43 4.31 39.90 41.12
CA GLY A 43 5.72 39.86 41.53
C GLY A 43 6.71 39.29 40.50
N ILE A 44 6.23 38.95 39.29
CA ILE A 44 7.06 38.46 38.20
C ILE A 44 7.71 39.69 37.53
N GLY A 45 9.04 39.63 37.36
CA GLY A 45 9.78 40.64 36.62
C GLY A 45 9.29 40.68 35.18
N LEU A 46 8.81 41.84 34.73
CA LEU A 46 8.38 41.98 33.33
C LEU A 46 9.65 41.93 32.46
N PRO A 47 9.72 41.03 31.47
CA PRO A 47 10.83 41.04 30.52
C PRO A 47 10.91 42.42 29.84
N PRO A 48 12.11 42.88 29.45
CA PRO A 48 12.27 44.14 28.74
C PRO A 48 11.30 44.21 27.55
N ILE A 49 10.55 45.30 27.46
CA ILE A 49 9.47 45.49 26.45
C ILE A 49 10.00 45.17 25.04
N ASP A 50 11.23 45.56 24.75
CA ASP A 50 11.91 45.33 23.46
C ASP A 50 12.07 43.83 23.10
N GLN A 51 12.28 42.96 24.09
CA GLN A 51 12.45 41.53 23.87
C GLN A 51 11.11 40.85 23.54
N THR A 52 10.04 41.25 24.23
CA THR A 52 8.69 40.76 23.92
C THR A 52 8.20 41.23 22.56
N GLN A 53 8.55 42.45 22.16
CA GLN A 53 8.20 43.00 20.86
C GLN A 53 8.92 42.27 19.73
N ALA A 54 10.20 41.94 19.90
CA ALA A 54 10.95 41.14 18.94
C ALA A 54 10.36 39.73 18.78
N GLU A 55 10.00 39.06 19.88
CA GLU A 55 9.35 37.75 19.86
C GLU A 55 7.98 37.78 19.16
N LEU A 56 7.18 38.83 19.37
CA LEU A 56 5.90 39.02 18.69
C LEU A 56 6.07 39.21 17.18
N LEU A 57 7.10 39.94 16.74
CA LEU A 57 7.40 40.08 15.31
C LEU A 57 7.80 38.74 14.69
N VAL A 58 8.64 37.96 15.37
CA VAL A 58 9.01 36.60 14.93
C VAL A 58 7.77 35.70 14.86
N ALA A 59 6.93 35.71 15.90
CA ALA A 59 5.68 34.95 15.91
C ALA A 59 4.76 35.35 14.75
N ARG A 60 4.64 36.65 14.45
CA ARG A 60 3.83 37.14 13.32
C ARG A 60 4.35 36.64 11.97
N THR A 61 5.66 36.75 11.72
CA THR A 61 6.25 36.22 10.47
C THR A 61 6.04 34.72 10.32
N ARG A 62 6.13 33.98 11.43
CA ARG A 62 5.90 32.53 11.43
C ARG A 62 4.45 32.18 11.15
N ILE A 63 3.49 32.95 11.67
CA ILE A 63 2.07 32.79 11.36
C ILE A 63 1.83 33.03 9.87
N ASP A 64 2.36 34.10 9.31
CA ASP A 64 2.18 34.43 7.89
C ASP A 64 2.78 33.33 6.98
N GLU A 65 3.94 32.79 7.35
CA GLU A 65 4.56 31.65 6.67
C GLU A 65 3.67 30.40 6.74
N LEU A 66 3.18 30.03 7.93
CA LEU A 66 2.32 28.87 8.11
C LEU A 66 0.99 29.01 7.36
N GLU A 67 0.39 30.21 7.37
CA GLU A 67 -0.81 30.49 6.59
C GLU A 67 -0.56 30.30 5.08
N SER A 68 0.59 30.73 4.57
CA SER A 68 0.97 30.52 3.17
C SER A 68 1.12 29.03 2.83
N GLN A 69 1.73 28.24 3.73
CA GLN A 69 1.89 26.80 3.56
C GLN A 69 0.54 26.08 3.56
N VAL A 70 -0.37 26.46 4.46
CA VAL A 70 -1.74 25.93 4.52
C VAL A 70 -2.48 26.22 3.22
N ARG A 71 -2.39 27.45 2.69
CA ARG A 71 -2.99 27.80 1.38
C ARG A 71 -2.41 26.96 0.25
N GLN A 72 -1.09 26.76 0.21
CA GLN A 72 -0.42 25.96 -0.80
C GLN A 72 -0.82 24.48 -0.73
N LEU A 73 -0.90 23.92 0.47
CA LEU A 73 -1.34 22.54 0.69
C LEU A 73 -2.80 22.35 0.29
N ASN A 74 -3.67 23.32 0.63
CA ASN A 74 -5.06 23.28 0.22
C ASN A 74 -5.20 23.33 -1.30
N HIS A 75 -4.46 24.21 -1.98
CA HIS A 75 -4.43 24.25 -3.44
C HIS A 75 -3.96 22.92 -4.05
N LYS A 76 -2.90 22.31 -3.51
CA LYS A 76 -2.43 20.99 -3.96
C LYS A 76 -3.47 19.89 -3.73
N ALA A 77 -4.20 19.94 -2.60
CA ALA A 77 -5.28 19.02 -2.31
C ALA A 77 -6.44 19.17 -3.31
N SER A 78 -6.84 20.40 -3.63
CA SER A 78 -7.87 20.66 -4.65
C SER A 78 -7.47 20.10 -6.02
N VAL A 79 -6.25 20.41 -6.49
CA VAL A 79 -5.72 19.89 -7.76
C VAL A 79 -5.64 18.36 -7.77
N ALA A 80 -5.27 17.76 -6.64
CA ALA A 80 -5.32 16.31 -6.50
C ALA A 80 -6.76 15.82 -6.65
N VAL A 81 -7.72 16.33 -5.89
CA VAL A 81 -9.14 15.93 -5.97
C VAL A 81 -9.69 16.04 -7.40
N ASP A 82 -9.39 17.12 -8.11
CA ASP A 82 -9.81 17.31 -9.51
C ASP A 82 -9.24 16.19 -10.42
N ARG A 83 -7.96 15.83 -10.22
CA ARG A 83 -7.32 14.74 -10.96
C ARG A 83 -7.93 13.38 -10.60
N TRP A 84 -8.31 13.15 -9.34
CA TRP A 84 -8.99 11.93 -8.92
C TRP A 84 -10.38 11.81 -9.54
N ALA A 85 -11.13 12.90 -9.61
CA ALA A 85 -12.42 12.93 -10.31
C ALA A 85 -12.28 12.58 -11.80
N ALA A 86 -11.22 13.06 -12.47
CA ALA A 86 -10.94 12.67 -13.84
C ALA A 86 -10.64 11.16 -13.98
N TYR A 87 -9.89 10.57 -13.05
CA TYR A 87 -9.64 9.12 -13.03
C TYR A 87 -10.92 8.30 -12.75
N GLU A 88 -11.79 8.79 -11.87
CA GLU A 88 -13.09 8.16 -11.61
C GLU A 88 -13.98 8.13 -12.85
N ALA A 89 -14.02 9.24 -13.60
CA ALA A 89 -14.75 9.31 -14.87
C ALA A 89 -14.19 8.31 -15.89
N GLU A 90 -12.86 8.18 -15.99
CA GLU A 90 -12.21 7.21 -16.88
C GLU A 90 -12.55 5.76 -16.47
N LEU A 91 -12.48 5.44 -15.18
CA LEU A 91 -12.86 4.12 -14.66
C LEU A 91 -14.33 3.79 -14.94
N SER A 92 -15.21 4.78 -14.80
CA SER A 92 -16.64 4.64 -15.10
C SER A 92 -16.86 4.37 -16.59
N ARG A 93 -16.13 5.08 -17.47
CA ARG A 93 -16.15 4.86 -18.91
C ARG A 93 -15.66 3.47 -19.30
N LEU A 94 -14.55 3.01 -18.71
CA LEU A 94 -14.01 1.67 -18.96
C LEU A 94 -14.95 0.56 -18.48
N ARG A 95 -15.61 0.75 -17.34
CA ARG A 95 -16.64 -0.18 -16.86
C ARG A 95 -17.85 -0.22 -17.79
N ALA A 96 -18.36 0.94 -18.22
CA ALA A 96 -19.45 1.01 -19.19
C ALA A 96 -19.06 0.33 -20.52
N SER A 97 -17.86 0.60 -21.04
CA SER A 97 -17.35 -0.06 -22.25
C SER A 97 -17.26 -1.58 -22.09
N ARG A 98 -16.83 -2.09 -20.93
CA ARG A 98 -16.72 -3.53 -20.65
C ARG A 98 -18.08 -4.19 -20.45
N SER A 99 -19.07 -3.43 -19.95
CA SER A 99 -20.47 -3.84 -19.88
C SER A 99 -21.12 -3.88 -21.26
N THR A 100 -20.82 -2.93 -22.16
CA THR A 100 -21.34 -2.91 -23.54
C THR A 100 -20.72 -4.01 -24.42
N SER A 101 -19.48 -4.43 -24.16
CA SER A 101 -18.83 -5.53 -24.88
C SER A 101 -19.24 -6.94 -24.41
N SER A 102 -20.17 -7.06 -23.45
CA SER A 102 -20.77 -8.34 -23.04
C SER A 102 -22.27 -8.35 -23.35
N PRO A 103 -22.73 -8.97 -24.46
CA PRO A 103 -24.13 -9.28 -24.56
C PRO A 103 -24.41 -10.50 -23.66
N ILE A 104 -25.50 -10.41 -22.88
CA ILE A 104 -26.14 -11.48 -22.10
C ILE A 104 -25.52 -11.73 -20.71
N ARG A 105 -26.05 -11.01 -19.70
CA ARG A 105 -26.88 -11.58 -18.62
C ARG A 105 -27.45 -10.46 -17.76
N SER A 106 -28.59 -9.96 -18.23
CA SER A 106 -29.55 -9.20 -17.44
C SER A 106 -30.34 -10.15 -16.55
N SER A 107 -30.23 -9.96 -15.23
CA SER A 107 -31.33 -10.22 -14.29
C SER A 107 -31.18 -9.24 -13.14
N GLN A 108 -31.82 -8.11 -13.35
CA GLN A 108 -32.21 -7.07 -12.39
C GLN A 108 -33.25 -7.64 -11.42
N LEU A 109 -33.11 -7.35 -10.13
CA LEU A 109 -34.18 -7.10 -9.14
C LEU A 109 -33.52 -6.71 -7.79
N ASP A 110 -33.68 -5.45 -7.40
CA ASP A 110 -33.44 -4.88 -6.06
C ASP A 110 -34.81 -4.36 -5.52
N PRO A 111 -34.99 -3.90 -4.26
CA PRO A 111 -34.31 -4.18 -2.97
C PRO A 111 -35.30 -4.45 -1.80
N ALA A 112 -34.92 -5.18 -0.75
CA ALA A 112 -35.59 -5.09 0.56
C ALA A 112 -34.67 -5.49 1.73
N THR A 113 -34.45 -4.51 2.60
CA THR A 113 -34.13 -4.55 4.04
C THR A 113 -34.00 -5.94 4.70
N ALA A 114 -32.77 -6.31 5.11
CA ALA A 114 -32.45 -6.96 6.41
C ALA A 114 -30.97 -7.42 6.44
N THR A 115 -30.23 -6.97 7.46
CA THR A 115 -29.06 -7.68 8.01
C THR A 115 -29.44 -9.13 8.38
N PRO A 116 -28.59 -10.14 8.09
CA PRO A 116 -27.55 -10.52 9.05
C PRO A 116 -26.24 -11.03 8.43
N SER A 117 -25.18 -11.06 9.26
CA SER A 117 -23.87 -11.68 9.01
C SER A 117 -23.92 -13.08 8.37
N PRO A 118 -22.86 -13.50 7.66
CA PRO A 118 -22.48 -14.91 7.72
C PRO A 118 -20.98 -15.18 7.85
N THR A 119 -20.69 -15.96 8.88
CA THR A 119 -19.64 -16.97 9.02
C THR A 119 -19.25 -17.67 7.71
N ARG A 120 -17.94 -17.82 7.50
CA ARG A 120 -17.21 -18.95 6.90
C ARG A 120 -18.10 -20.01 6.20
N THR A 121 -17.92 -20.20 4.89
CA THR A 121 -17.57 -21.48 4.20
C THR A 121 -18.02 -21.52 2.72
N SER A 122 -17.19 -22.16 1.90
CA SER A 122 -17.52 -22.85 0.64
C SER A 122 -17.70 -22.02 -0.65
N PHE A 123 -16.59 -21.69 -1.31
CA PHE A 123 -16.56 -21.33 -2.73
C PHE A 123 -15.42 -22.04 -3.45
N LEU A 124 -15.55 -23.35 -3.68
CA LEU A 124 -14.91 -24.06 -4.80
C LEU A 124 -15.80 -25.24 -5.25
N GLN A 125 -17.07 -24.95 -5.55
CA GLN A 125 -17.89 -25.78 -6.43
C GLN A 125 -18.07 -25.06 -7.76
N SER A 126 -17.11 -25.23 -8.66
CA SER A 126 -17.39 -25.19 -10.10
C SER A 126 -16.22 -25.86 -10.83
N ALA A 127 -16.35 -27.17 -11.04
CA ALA A 127 -15.41 -27.98 -11.79
C ALA A 127 -15.34 -27.51 -13.27
N PRO A 128 -14.16 -27.53 -13.91
CA PRO A 128 -14.03 -27.39 -15.36
C PRO A 128 -14.25 -28.76 -16.04
N SER A 129 -15.48 -29.27 -16.07
CA SER A 129 -15.78 -30.60 -16.63
C SER A 129 -16.16 -30.61 -18.12
N ARG A 130 -15.76 -29.61 -18.92
CA ARG A 130 -16.16 -29.54 -20.35
C ARG A 130 -15.07 -29.23 -21.37
N LEU A 131 -13.78 -29.23 -20.99
CA LEU A 131 -12.69 -28.99 -21.96
C LEU A 131 -11.89 -30.25 -22.35
N SER A 132 -12.10 -31.38 -21.67
CA SER A 132 -11.36 -32.63 -21.94
C SER A 132 -11.89 -33.47 -23.11
N SER A 133 -12.98 -33.05 -23.78
CA SER A 133 -13.60 -33.78 -24.88
C SER A 133 -13.23 -33.28 -26.29
N LEU A 134 -12.37 -32.26 -26.41
CA LEU A 134 -11.93 -31.73 -27.72
C LEU A 134 -10.46 -32.03 -28.06
N LEU A 135 -9.72 -32.72 -27.18
CA LEU A 135 -8.28 -32.98 -27.37
C LEU A 135 -7.94 -34.37 -27.93
N TYR A 136 -8.92 -35.12 -28.44
CA TYR A 136 -8.68 -36.37 -29.17
C TYR A 136 -9.40 -36.38 -30.53
N PRO A 137 -8.66 -36.30 -31.66
CA PRO A 137 -9.20 -36.64 -32.96
C PRO A 137 -9.39 -38.17 -33.03
N ARG A 138 -10.56 -38.67 -32.63
CA ARG A 138 -10.95 -40.05 -32.94
C ARG A 138 -11.36 -40.15 -34.40
N LYS A 139 -10.63 -40.98 -35.13
CA LYS A 139 -10.85 -41.42 -36.51
C LYS A 139 -11.83 -42.61 -36.48
N SER A 140 -13.04 -42.48 -37.04
CA SER A 140 -13.95 -43.56 -37.55
C SER A 140 -15.37 -42.99 -37.80
N THR A 141 -15.85 -42.71 -39.03
CA THR A 141 -16.64 -43.56 -40.00
C THR A 141 -18.04 -44.00 -39.49
N PRO A 142 -19.08 -44.40 -40.28
CA PRO A 142 -19.39 -44.35 -41.74
C PRO A 142 -20.86 -43.91 -42.09
N SER A 143 -21.17 -43.85 -43.40
CA SER A 143 -22.51 -44.05 -44.01
C SER A 143 -23.54 -42.92 -44.00
N LEU A 144 -23.64 -42.19 -45.13
CA LEU A 144 -24.94 -41.86 -45.73
C LEU A 144 -24.85 -42.10 -47.25
N ARG A 145 -25.73 -42.98 -47.72
CA ARG A 145 -25.99 -43.30 -49.13
C ARG A 145 -26.48 -42.08 -49.88
N VAL A 146 -25.93 -41.79 -51.05
CA VAL A 146 -26.65 -41.19 -52.20
C VAL A 146 -26.01 -41.70 -53.50
N GLU A 147 -26.79 -42.54 -54.19
CA GLU A 147 -27.02 -42.62 -55.65
C GLU A 147 -25.88 -42.50 -56.68
N THR A 148 -25.81 -43.55 -57.51
CA THR A 148 -25.04 -43.72 -58.76
C THR A 148 -25.69 -42.94 -59.92
N PRO A 149 -24.90 -42.32 -60.84
CA PRO A 149 -24.90 -42.74 -62.26
C PRO A 149 -23.46 -42.77 -62.89
N PRO A 150 -23.26 -43.24 -64.15
CA PRO A 150 -22.05 -43.96 -64.60
C PRO A 150 -20.86 -43.05 -65.00
N PRO A 151 -19.65 -43.63 -65.20
CA PRO A 151 -18.43 -42.86 -65.44
C PRO A 151 -18.21 -42.54 -66.94
N PRO A 152 -17.68 -41.37 -67.30
CA PRO A 152 -16.82 -41.25 -68.47
C PRO A 152 -15.37 -41.50 -68.04
N ALA A 153 -14.73 -42.42 -68.75
CA ALA A 153 -13.31 -42.69 -68.66
C ALA A 153 -12.47 -41.48 -69.09
N SER A 154 -11.28 -41.40 -68.48
CA SER A 154 -10.04 -40.83 -69.02
C SER A 154 -9.96 -39.33 -69.26
N ALA A 155 -9.30 -38.62 -68.33
CA ALA A 155 -8.35 -37.55 -68.65
C ALA A 155 -7.34 -37.30 -67.50
N THR A 156 -6.13 -37.83 -67.67
CA THR A 156 -4.85 -37.11 -67.51
C THR A 156 -4.49 -36.48 -66.14
N THR A 157 -3.90 -37.31 -65.29
CA THR A 157 -2.66 -37.20 -64.47
C THR A 157 -1.80 -35.90 -64.42
N THR A 158 -2.32 -34.69 -64.60
CA THR A 158 -1.51 -33.44 -64.61
C THR A 158 -1.88 -32.38 -63.57
N VAL A 159 -2.92 -32.61 -62.77
CA VAL A 159 -3.31 -31.71 -61.66
C VAL A 159 -2.66 -32.07 -60.31
N SER A 160 -1.94 -33.19 -60.23
CA SER A 160 -1.36 -33.68 -58.97
C SER A 160 -0.15 -32.88 -58.50
N SER A 161 0.66 -32.31 -59.41
CA SER A 161 1.87 -31.56 -59.04
C SER A 161 1.56 -30.17 -58.47
N SER A 162 0.61 -29.44 -59.08
CA SER A 162 0.16 -28.13 -58.57
C SER A 162 -0.55 -28.26 -57.22
N ALA A 163 -1.42 -29.28 -57.04
CA ALA A 163 -2.06 -29.52 -55.75
C ALA A 163 -1.05 -29.86 -54.64
N THR A 164 0.05 -30.55 -54.96
CA THR A 164 1.13 -30.80 -53.98
C THR A 164 1.92 -29.54 -53.61
N GLU A 165 2.11 -28.61 -54.55
CA GLU A 165 2.77 -27.33 -54.31
C GLU A 165 1.91 -26.44 -53.39
N ASP A 166 0.61 -26.35 -53.66
CA ASP A 166 -0.35 -25.62 -52.82
C ASP A 166 -0.41 -26.18 -51.38
N LEU A 167 -0.31 -27.50 -51.22
CA LEU A 167 -0.27 -28.16 -49.91
C LEU A 167 1.01 -27.83 -49.14
N LEU A 168 2.16 -27.77 -49.81
CA LEU A 168 3.43 -27.36 -49.19
C LEU A 168 3.39 -25.88 -48.79
N GLU A 169 2.82 -25.01 -49.62
CA GLU A 169 2.62 -23.59 -49.28
C GLU A 169 1.63 -23.43 -48.11
N ALA A 170 0.53 -24.18 -48.09
CA ALA A 170 -0.40 -24.18 -46.96
C ALA A 170 0.26 -24.66 -45.66
N LEU A 171 1.07 -25.71 -45.72
CA LEU A 171 1.79 -26.25 -44.57
C LEU A 171 2.82 -25.24 -44.03
N THR A 172 3.57 -24.58 -44.91
CA THR A 172 4.54 -23.57 -44.48
C THR A 172 3.87 -22.35 -43.82
N ARG A 173 2.73 -21.90 -44.35
CA ARG A 173 1.89 -20.86 -43.71
C ARG A 173 1.38 -21.30 -42.34
N GLU A 174 0.84 -22.50 -42.23
CA GLU A 174 0.36 -23.05 -40.95
C GLU A 174 1.49 -23.19 -39.92
N GLN A 175 2.68 -23.64 -40.33
CA GLN A 175 3.85 -23.70 -39.45
C GLN A 175 4.31 -22.31 -39.01
N MET A 176 4.27 -21.31 -39.90
CA MET A 176 4.61 -19.93 -39.56
C MET A 176 3.64 -19.37 -38.52
N LEU A 177 2.33 -19.56 -38.71
CA LEU A 177 1.30 -19.14 -37.77
C LEU A 177 1.45 -19.83 -36.41
N ARG A 178 1.79 -21.14 -36.38
CA ARG A 178 2.09 -21.84 -35.13
C ARG A 178 3.29 -21.24 -34.41
N ARG A 179 4.42 -21.03 -35.12
CA ARG A 179 5.61 -20.43 -34.51
C ARG A 179 5.34 -19.04 -33.97
N GLU A 180 4.54 -18.23 -34.68
CA GLU A 180 4.13 -16.90 -34.21
C GLU A 180 3.24 -16.99 -32.96
N ALA A 181 2.27 -17.90 -32.93
CA ALA A 181 1.42 -18.14 -31.78
C ALA A 181 2.20 -18.66 -30.57
N GLU A 182 3.14 -19.60 -30.77
CA GLU A 182 4.06 -20.12 -29.75
C GLU A 182 4.98 -19.01 -29.22
N GLY A 183 5.44 -18.12 -30.09
CA GLY A 183 6.22 -16.93 -29.73
C GLY A 183 5.43 -15.97 -28.85
N ARG A 184 4.18 -15.66 -29.22
CA ARG A 184 3.27 -14.86 -28.38
C ARG A 184 3.00 -15.52 -27.03
N LEU A 185 2.71 -16.82 -27.02
CA LEU A 185 2.49 -17.57 -25.77
C LEU A 185 3.73 -17.51 -24.87
N SER A 186 4.92 -17.72 -25.45
CA SER A 186 6.18 -17.63 -24.72
C SER A 186 6.45 -16.22 -24.19
N ALA A 187 6.12 -15.17 -24.93
CA ALA A 187 6.23 -13.78 -24.47
C ALA A 187 5.29 -13.53 -23.28
N THR A 188 4.02 -13.92 -23.38
CA THR A 188 3.06 -13.76 -22.27
C THR A 188 3.45 -14.58 -21.04
N SER A 189 4.01 -15.78 -21.23
CA SER A 189 4.50 -16.61 -20.12
C SER A 189 5.62 -15.90 -19.35
N LYS A 190 6.55 -15.25 -20.06
CA LYS A 190 7.63 -14.47 -19.44
C LYS A 190 7.11 -13.25 -18.70
N GLU A 191 6.18 -12.51 -19.29
CA GLU A 191 5.56 -11.35 -18.61
C GLU A 191 4.86 -11.77 -17.31
N VAL A 192 4.15 -12.92 -17.32
CA VAL A 192 3.52 -13.47 -16.12
C VAL A 192 4.57 -13.89 -15.08
N GLU A 193 5.67 -14.52 -15.51
CA GLU A 193 6.78 -14.87 -14.61
C GLU A 193 7.40 -13.63 -13.97
N GLU A 194 7.70 -12.58 -14.76
CA GLU A 194 8.25 -11.31 -14.28
C GLU A 194 7.31 -10.61 -13.29
N LEU A 195 6.02 -10.53 -13.62
CA LEU A 195 5.00 -9.97 -12.72
C LEU A 195 4.89 -10.80 -11.43
N SER A 196 4.94 -12.13 -11.53
CA SER A 196 4.91 -12.98 -10.34
C SER A 196 6.13 -12.77 -9.46
N ALA A 197 7.33 -12.69 -10.05
CA ALA A 197 8.58 -12.45 -9.33
C ALA A 197 8.55 -11.09 -8.62
N SER A 198 8.09 -10.03 -9.30
CA SER A 198 7.95 -8.69 -8.73
C SER A 198 6.97 -8.67 -7.55
N LEU A 199 5.82 -9.36 -7.67
CA LEU A 199 4.82 -9.43 -6.61
C LEU A 199 5.35 -10.19 -5.39
N PHE A 200 6.07 -11.30 -5.61
CA PHE A 200 6.73 -12.03 -4.51
C PHE A 200 7.83 -11.20 -3.84
N GLU A 201 8.64 -10.48 -4.61
CA GLU A 201 9.67 -9.59 -4.05
C GLU A 201 9.05 -8.46 -3.21
N GLN A 202 8.02 -7.81 -3.72
CA GLN A 202 7.29 -6.76 -2.99
C GLN A 202 6.65 -7.31 -1.72
N ALA A 203 5.99 -8.47 -1.80
CA ALA A 203 5.38 -9.12 -0.64
C ALA A 203 6.43 -9.49 0.41
N ASN A 204 7.56 -10.05 -0.01
CA ASN A 204 8.66 -10.39 0.89
C ASN A 204 9.27 -9.13 1.54
N GLY A 205 9.43 -8.05 0.79
CA GLY A 205 9.89 -6.76 1.30
C GLY A 205 8.97 -6.21 2.39
N MET A 206 7.67 -6.17 2.12
CA MET A 206 6.66 -5.70 3.08
C MET A 206 6.68 -6.52 4.38
N VAL A 207 6.76 -7.85 4.27
CA VAL A 207 6.82 -8.74 5.44
C VAL A 207 8.13 -8.56 6.21
N ALA A 208 9.25 -8.35 5.51
CA ALA A 208 10.54 -8.09 6.15
C ALA A 208 10.51 -6.77 6.95
N ASP A 209 9.92 -5.72 6.38
CA ASP A 209 9.78 -4.43 7.06
C ASP A 209 8.82 -4.51 8.23
N GLU A 210 7.70 -5.24 8.12
CA GLU A 210 6.81 -5.52 9.24
C GLU A 210 7.56 -6.25 10.37
N ARG A 211 8.33 -7.29 10.06
CA ARG A 211 9.13 -8.03 11.05
C ARG A 211 10.14 -7.10 11.75
N ARG A 212 10.80 -6.21 11.00
CA ARG A 212 11.75 -5.24 11.56
C ARG A 212 11.06 -4.23 12.47
N VAL A 213 9.93 -3.66 12.02
CA VAL A 213 9.16 -2.68 12.81
C VAL A 213 8.61 -3.35 14.07
N ARG A 214 8.05 -4.55 13.93
CA ARG A 214 7.54 -5.35 15.03
C ARG A 214 8.62 -5.66 16.06
N ALA A 215 9.79 -6.13 15.64
CA ALA A 215 10.91 -6.40 16.56
C ALA A 215 11.35 -5.14 17.33
N ARG A 216 11.40 -3.97 16.68
CA ARG A 216 11.71 -2.69 17.34
C ARG A 216 10.65 -2.28 18.36
N LEU A 217 9.37 -2.53 18.07
CA LEU A 217 8.27 -2.25 18.99
C LEU A 217 8.30 -3.21 20.17
N GLU A 218 8.50 -4.50 19.93
CA GLU A 218 8.63 -5.51 20.97
C GLU A 218 9.79 -5.17 21.92
N GLU A 219 10.96 -4.77 21.41
CA GLU A 219 12.08 -4.30 22.25
C GLU A 219 11.70 -3.08 23.12
N ARG A 220 11.00 -2.10 22.55
CA ARG A 220 10.57 -0.91 23.29
C ARG A 220 9.53 -1.26 24.37
N VAL A 221 8.62 -2.18 24.08
CA VAL A 221 7.64 -2.68 25.04
C VAL A 221 8.37 -3.37 26.20
N ASP A 222 9.31 -4.27 25.92
CA ASP A 222 10.08 -4.96 26.96
C ASP A 222 10.82 -3.99 27.91
N VAL A 223 11.41 -2.92 27.37
CA VAL A 223 12.07 -1.89 28.17
C VAL A 223 11.06 -1.14 29.05
N LEU A 224 9.90 -0.79 28.51
CA LEU A 224 8.85 -0.11 29.27
C LEU A 224 8.31 -1.00 30.40
N GLU A 225 8.06 -2.27 30.12
CA GLU A 225 7.60 -3.24 31.11
C GLU A 225 8.59 -3.40 32.27
N LYS A 226 9.89 -3.53 31.97
CA LYS A 226 10.95 -3.58 32.99
C LYS A 226 10.94 -2.33 33.87
N ARG A 227 10.83 -1.15 33.26
CA ARG A 227 10.77 0.13 33.99
C ARG A 227 9.53 0.21 34.88
N ASP A 228 8.38 -0.26 34.40
CA ASP A 228 7.14 -0.21 35.16
C ASP A 228 7.11 -1.24 36.29
N LEU A 229 7.78 -2.39 36.12
CA LEU A 229 8.02 -3.32 37.23
C LEU A 229 8.93 -2.70 38.30
N GLU A 230 10.01 -2.02 37.91
CA GLU A 230 10.91 -1.36 38.84
C GLU A 230 10.20 -0.24 39.63
N LYS A 231 9.42 0.61 38.94
CA LYS A 231 8.59 1.65 39.57
C LYS A 231 7.58 1.04 40.54
N ARG A 232 6.86 -0.01 40.14
CA ARG A 232 5.90 -0.70 41.00
C ARG A 232 6.56 -1.20 42.28
N ARG A 233 7.73 -1.87 42.18
CA ARG A 233 8.50 -2.30 43.35
C ARG A 233 8.92 -1.15 44.25
N ARG A 234 9.25 0.02 43.69
CA ARG A 234 9.59 1.22 44.49
C ARG A 234 8.38 1.79 45.20
N LEU A 235 7.23 1.84 44.53
CA LEU A 235 5.97 2.29 45.12
C LEU A 235 5.54 1.38 46.26
N GLU A 236 5.59 0.07 46.09
CA GLU A 236 5.28 -0.91 47.14
C GLU A 236 6.13 -0.68 48.41
N ARG A 237 7.43 -0.41 48.26
CA ARG A 237 8.29 -0.06 49.40
C ARG A 237 7.88 1.24 50.09
N LEU A 238 7.45 2.24 49.32
CA LEU A 238 6.97 3.52 49.85
C LEU A 238 5.63 3.35 50.55
N GLU A 239 4.70 2.57 50.00
CA GLU A 239 3.41 2.25 50.60
C GLU A 239 3.57 1.55 51.94
N VAL A 240 4.48 0.57 52.04
CA VAL A 240 4.80 -0.07 53.31
C VAL A 240 5.37 0.92 54.32
N ALA A 241 6.25 1.83 53.90
CA ALA A 241 6.81 2.86 54.77
C ALA A 241 5.75 3.87 55.24
N MET A 242 4.89 4.33 54.33
CA MET A 242 3.78 5.23 54.63
C MET A 242 2.79 4.59 55.60
N GLY A 243 2.41 3.33 55.38
CA GLY A 243 1.52 2.60 56.28
C GLY A 243 2.11 2.40 57.68
N ARG A 244 3.44 2.33 57.82
CA ARG A 244 4.11 2.34 59.14
C ARG A 244 4.02 3.71 59.81
N ILE A 245 4.21 4.80 59.05
CA ILE A 245 4.10 6.17 59.55
C ILE A 245 2.68 6.48 59.99
N GLU A 246 1.68 6.08 59.20
CA GLU A 246 0.26 6.26 59.52
C GLU A 246 -0.11 5.58 60.84
N LYS A 247 0.27 4.31 61.03
CA LYS A 247 0.09 3.59 62.30
C LYS A 247 0.72 4.32 63.49
N ALA A 248 1.93 4.87 63.32
CA ALA A 248 2.59 5.61 64.38
C ALA A 248 1.86 6.94 64.69
N ARG A 249 1.33 7.62 63.67
CA ARG A 249 0.54 8.85 63.83
C ARG A 249 -0.75 8.58 64.60
N ASP A 250 -1.46 7.50 64.27
CA ASP A 250 -2.73 7.16 64.93
C ASP A 250 -2.51 6.88 66.43
N LEU A 251 -1.45 6.14 66.79
CA LEU A 251 -1.06 5.92 68.19
C LEU A 251 -0.68 7.19 68.96
N LEU A 252 -0.14 8.20 68.28
CA LEU A 252 0.17 9.51 68.88
C LEU A 252 -1.07 10.38 69.03
N THR A 253 -2.13 10.14 68.25
CA THR A 253 -3.37 10.93 68.26
C THR A 253 -4.39 10.39 69.27
N GLU A 254 -4.34 9.09 69.59
CA GLU A 254 -5.20 8.46 70.61
C GLU A 254 -4.73 8.69 72.08
N LYS A 255 -3.65 9.45 72.29
CA LYS A 255 -3.16 9.87 73.62
C LYS A 255 -3.52 11.33 73.89
#